data_AF-A0A9C9EMZ1-F1
#
_entry.id   AF-A0A9C9EMZ1-F1
#
_cell.length_a   1.000
_cell.length_b   1.000
_cell.length_c   1.000
_cell.angle_alpha   90.00
_cell.angle_beta   90.00
_cell.angle_gamma   90.00
#
_symmetry.space_group_name_H-M   'P 1'
#
loop_
_entity.id
_entity.type
_entity.pdbx_description
1 polymer ?
#
loop_
_entity_poly.entity_id
_entity_poly.type
_entity_poly.pdbx_seq_one_letter_code
_entity_poly.pdbx_strand_id
1 'polypeptide(L)'
;MTSEIIEMHLKLLFDLDNLLADMEAPEYKEIGFKIEDEERISLMRKRNDLLKKLPAEIAEVYERLKKRYQRAISPVENGFCFGCFQKLPTELLTRKKEFITCPNCGRILYWRKK
;
A
#
# COMPACT_ATOMS: atom_id res chain seq x y z
N MET A 1 8.77 1.91 -17.41
CA MET A 1 7.41 2.09 -16.84
C MET A 1 7.22 3.55 -16.47
N THR A 2 6.05 4.13 -16.69
CA THR A 2 5.76 5.51 -16.27
C THR A 2 5.45 5.55 -14.76
N SER A 3 5.68 6.70 -14.10
CA SER A 3 5.39 6.89 -12.66
C SER A 3 3.94 6.56 -12.30
N GLU A 4 2.98 6.88 -13.18
CA GLU A 4 1.56 6.60 -12.94
C GLU A 4 1.23 5.10 -12.93
N ILE A 5 1.89 4.29 -13.77
CA ILE A 5 1.70 2.83 -13.78
C ILE A 5 2.23 2.21 -12.47
N ILE A 6 3.37 2.71 -11.97
CA ILE A 6 3.95 2.25 -10.70
C ILE A 6 3.00 2.58 -9.55
N GLU A 7 2.48 3.80 -9.50
CA GLU A 7 1.52 4.22 -8.47
C GLU A 7 0.24 3.34 -8.52
N MET A 8 -0.25 3.03 -9.72
CA MET A 8 -1.41 2.15 -9.90
C MET A 8 -1.13 0.72 -9.39
N HIS A 9 -0.03 0.10 -9.80
CA HIS A 9 0.32 -1.25 -9.33
C HIS A 9 0.54 -1.30 -7.82
N LEU A 10 1.14 -0.26 -7.25
CA LEU A 10 1.39 -0.17 -5.82
C LEU A 10 0.07 -0.06 -5.02
N LYS A 11 -0.89 0.74 -5.50
CA LYS A 11 -2.24 0.83 -4.89
C LYS A 11 -2.99 -0.51 -4.99
N LEU A 12 -2.97 -1.15 -6.15
CA LEU A 12 -3.60 -2.46 -6.35
C LEU A 12 -3.00 -3.53 -5.44
N LEU A 13 -1.67 -3.55 -5.29
CA LEU A 13 -0.97 -4.46 -4.39
C LEU A 13 -1.42 -4.22 -2.93
N PHE A 14 -1.51 -2.95 -2.54
CA PHE A 14 -1.93 -2.55 -1.21
C PHE A 14 -3.38 -2.95 -0.89
N ASP A 15 -4.30 -2.72 -1.81
CA ASP A 15 -5.70 -3.09 -1.65
C ASP A 15 -5.86 -4.61 -1.53
N LEU A 16 -5.13 -5.37 -2.36
CA LEU A 16 -5.12 -6.82 -2.30
C LEU A 16 -4.56 -7.35 -0.98
N ASP A 17 -3.50 -6.73 -0.45
CA ASP A 17 -2.90 -7.09 0.83
C ASP A 17 -3.79 -6.78 2.02
N ASN A 18 -4.60 -5.73 1.93
CA ASN A 18 -5.58 -5.42 2.98
C ASN A 18 -6.75 -6.39 2.91
N LEU A 19 -7.25 -6.68 1.71
CA LEU A 19 -8.30 -7.68 1.50
C LEU A 19 -7.87 -9.04 2.06
N LEU A 20 -6.68 -9.54 1.71
CA LEU A 20 -6.15 -10.79 2.24
C LEU A 20 -6.06 -10.78 3.77
N ALA A 21 -5.60 -9.68 4.37
CA ALA A 21 -5.50 -9.55 5.82
C ALA A 21 -6.88 -9.55 6.50
N ASP A 22 -7.85 -8.82 5.94
CA ASP A 22 -9.22 -8.77 6.47
C ASP A 22 -9.85 -10.17 6.41
N MET A 23 -9.68 -10.89 5.30
CA MET A 23 -10.21 -12.25 5.13
C MET A 23 -9.60 -13.27 6.08
N GLU A 24 -8.35 -13.07 6.50
CA GLU A 24 -7.69 -13.94 7.47
C GLU A 24 -8.04 -13.59 8.91
N ALA A 25 -8.56 -12.39 9.16
CA ALA A 25 -8.87 -11.90 10.49
C ALA A 25 -10.02 -12.69 11.15
N PRO A 26 -9.93 -12.99 12.46
CA PRO A 26 -10.92 -13.81 13.15
C PRO A 26 -12.34 -13.27 13.02
N GLU A 27 -12.51 -11.95 13.05
CA GLU A 27 -13.81 -11.28 13.05
C GLU A 27 -14.60 -11.61 11.78
N TYR A 28 -13.94 -11.70 10.62
CA TYR A 28 -14.59 -12.03 9.35
C TYR A 28 -14.90 -13.53 9.24
N LYS A 29 -14.05 -14.40 9.81
CA LYS A 29 -14.30 -15.85 9.85
C LYS A 29 -15.48 -16.21 10.74
N GLU A 30 -15.64 -15.51 11.86
CA GLU A 30 -16.72 -15.73 12.83
C GLU A 30 -18.09 -15.36 12.26
N ILE A 31 -18.18 -14.31 11.43
CA ILE A 31 -19.42 -13.92 10.75
C ILE A 31 -19.72 -14.76 9.48
N GLY A 32 -18.93 -15.82 9.23
CA GLY A 32 -19.15 -16.76 8.14
C GLY A 32 -18.51 -16.40 6.81
N PHE A 33 -17.67 -15.36 6.75
CA PHE A 33 -16.89 -15.05 5.56
C PHE A 33 -15.68 -16.00 5.48
N LYS A 34 -15.85 -17.10 4.76
CA LYS A 34 -14.80 -18.09 4.50
C LYS A 34 -14.39 -18.03 3.04
N ILE A 35 -13.10 -18.05 2.79
CA ILE A 35 -12.56 -18.23 1.45
C ILE A 35 -12.14 -19.68 1.26
N GLU A 36 -12.33 -20.19 0.06
CA GLU A 36 -11.78 -21.49 -0.33
C GLU A 36 -10.25 -21.37 -0.52
N ASP A 37 -9.53 -22.44 -0.19
CA ASP A 37 -8.06 -22.46 -0.28
C ASP A 37 -7.58 -22.18 -1.71
N GLU A 38 -8.32 -22.61 -2.74
CA GLU A 38 -8.00 -22.35 -4.14
C GLU A 38 -8.05 -20.86 -4.49
N GLU A 39 -9.09 -20.16 -4.03
CA GLU A 39 -9.24 -18.73 -4.24
C GLU A 39 -8.15 -17.95 -3.50
N ARG A 40 -7.81 -18.37 -2.28
CA ARG A 40 -6.68 -17.80 -1.52
C ARG A 40 -5.37 -17.95 -2.29
N ILE A 41 -5.09 -19.13 -2.82
CA ILE A 41 -3.88 -19.38 -3.63
C ILE A 41 -3.86 -18.49 -4.88
N SER A 42 -5.01 -18.32 -5.54
CA SER A 42 -5.16 -17.45 -6.71
C SER A 42 -4.86 -15.98 -6.38
N LEU A 43 -5.39 -15.46 -5.28
CA LEU A 43 -5.12 -14.10 -4.80
C LEU A 43 -3.64 -13.90 -4.44
N MET A 44 -3.02 -14.89 -3.78
CA MET A 44 -1.59 -14.88 -3.47
C MET A 44 -0.72 -14.86 -4.73
N ARG A 45 -1.12 -15.55 -5.81
CA ARG A 45 -0.43 -15.47 -7.10
C ARG A 45 -0.53 -14.06 -7.70
N LYS A 46 -1.73 -13.48 -7.73
CA LYS A 46 -1.95 -12.09 -8.21
C LYS A 46 -1.11 -11.09 -7.42
N ARG A 47 -1.01 -11.24 -6.10
CA ARG A 47 -0.15 -10.44 -5.22
C ARG A 47 1.32 -10.50 -5.67
N ASN A 48 1.84 -11.71 -5.86
CA ASN A 48 3.22 -11.91 -6.30
C ASN A 48 3.49 -11.35 -7.70
N ASP A 49 2.51 -11.42 -8.61
CA ASP A 49 2.63 -10.85 -9.95
C ASP A 49 2.62 -9.31 -9.92
N LEU A 50 1.84 -8.69 -9.04
CA LEU A 50 1.87 -7.24 -8.82
C LEU A 50 3.21 -6.78 -8.24
N LEU A 51 3.80 -7.53 -7.30
CA LEU A 51 5.14 -7.25 -6.78
C LEU A 51 6.21 -7.25 -7.87
N LYS A 52 6.18 -8.25 -8.78
CA LYS A 52 7.12 -8.34 -9.90
C LYS A 52 6.98 -7.20 -10.92
N LYS A 53 5.82 -6.54 -10.96
CA LYS A 53 5.58 -5.37 -11.82
C LYS A 53 6.11 -4.06 -11.22
N LEU A 54 6.52 -4.06 -9.96
CA LEU A 54 7.14 -2.90 -9.32
C LEU A 54 8.67 -2.95 -9.51
N PRO A 55 9.34 -1.79 -9.58
CA PRO A 55 10.79 -1.73 -9.42
C PRO A 55 11.23 -2.38 -8.11
N ALA A 56 12.36 -3.10 -8.11
CA ALA A 56 12.83 -3.88 -6.96
C ALA A 56 12.92 -3.05 -5.68
N GLU A 57 13.49 -1.84 -5.76
CA GLU A 57 13.62 -0.92 -4.63
C GLU A 57 12.27 -0.55 -4.00
N ILE A 58 11.24 -0.32 -4.83
CA ILE A 58 9.89 0.01 -4.36
C ILE A 58 9.23 -1.21 -3.73
N ALA A 59 9.37 -2.39 -4.34
CA ALA A 59 8.84 -3.64 -3.82
C ALA A 59 9.43 -3.96 -2.45
N GLU A 60 10.75 -3.82 -2.28
CA GLU A 60 11.44 -4.03 -1.01
C GLU A 60 10.96 -3.06 0.08
N VAL A 61 10.83 -1.78 -0.24
CA VAL A 61 10.32 -0.76 0.70
C VAL A 61 8.88 -1.11 1.11
N TYR A 62 8.03 -1.46 0.16
CA TYR A 62 6.65 -1.84 0.41
C TYR A 62 6.54 -3.06 1.32
N GLU A 63 7.23 -4.15 1.00
CA GLU A 63 7.25 -5.40 1.79
C GLU A 63 7.71 -5.14 3.23
N ARG A 64 8.79 -4.37 3.40
CA ARG A 64 9.27 -3.96 4.74
C ARG A 64 8.20 -3.19 5.52
N LEU A 65 7.49 -2.28 4.87
CA LEU A 65 6.44 -1.49 5.51
C LEU A 65 5.20 -2.31 5.81
N LYS A 66 4.81 -3.26 4.96
CA LYS A 66 3.63 -4.11 5.19
C LYS A 66 3.83 -5.05 6.38
N LYS A 67 5.07 -5.50 6.63
CA LYS A 67 5.43 -6.25 7.86
C LYS A 67 5.30 -5.41 9.14
N ARG A 68 5.55 -4.10 9.04
CA ARG A 68 5.52 -3.17 10.19
C ARG A 68 4.14 -2.57 10.44
N TYR A 69 3.37 -2.34 9.38
CA TYR A 69 2.11 -1.63 9.42
C TYR A 69 1.03 -2.38 8.67
N GLN A 70 -0.16 -2.45 9.25
CA GLN A 70 -1.34 -2.92 8.53
C GLN A 70 -1.58 -2.09 7.26
N ARG A 71 -1.37 -0.77 7.34
CA ARG A 71 -1.39 0.17 6.21
C ARG A 71 0.01 0.64 5.84
N ALA A 72 0.61 0.07 4.79
CA ALA A 72 1.96 0.41 4.31
C ALA A 72 2.02 1.75 3.53
N ILE A 73 0.89 2.12 2.93
CA ILE A 73 0.71 3.33 2.12
C ILE A 73 -0.22 4.30 2.85
N SER A 74 -0.01 5.59 2.68
CA SER A 74 -0.82 6.64 3.28
C SER A 74 -1.16 7.74 2.26
N PRO A 75 -2.42 8.22 2.24
CA PRO A 75 -2.73 9.43 1.51
C PRO A 75 -2.08 10.65 2.17
N VAL A 76 -1.84 11.66 1.35
CA VAL A 76 -1.55 13.02 1.79
C VAL A 76 -2.77 13.89 1.55
N GLU A 77 -3.32 14.48 2.60
CA GLU A 77 -4.36 15.51 2.48
C GLU A 77 -3.96 16.76 3.27
N ASN A 78 -4.19 17.94 2.68
CA ASN A 78 -3.87 19.24 3.26
C ASN A 78 -2.42 19.36 3.81
N GLY A 79 -1.48 18.61 3.22
CA GLY A 79 -0.08 18.58 3.63
C GLY A 79 0.23 17.67 4.82
N PHE A 80 -0.71 16.83 5.25
CA PHE A 80 -0.53 15.88 6.35
C PHE A 80 -0.42 14.45 5.83
N CYS A 81 0.42 13.63 6.48
CA CYS A 81 0.42 12.18 6.28
C CYS A 81 -0.72 11.56 7.09
N PHE A 82 -1.72 10.98 6.44
CA PHE A 82 -2.90 10.41 7.12
C PHE A 82 -2.64 9.07 7.82
N GLY A 83 -1.42 8.53 7.74
CA GLY A 83 -1.00 7.35 8.51
C GLY A 83 -0.43 7.68 9.89
N CYS A 84 0.12 8.88 10.10
CA CYS A 84 0.69 9.30 11.38
C CYS A 84 0.27 10.70 11.83
N PHE A 85 -0.57 11.36 11.04
CA PHE A 85 -1.14 12.68 11.27
C PHE A 85 -0.13 13.82 11.46
N GLN A 86 1.14 13.60 11.08
CA GLN A 86 2.16 14.65 11.08
C GLN A 86 2.11 15.48 9.81
N LYS A 87 2.37 16.78 9.97
CA LYS A 87 2.52 17.73 8.86
C LYS A 87 3.82 17.42 8.11
N LEU A 88 3.74 17.35 6.78
CA LEU A 88 4.89 17.13 5.94
C LEU A 88 5.66 18.43 5.70
N PRO A 89 7.00 18.36 5.56
CA PRO A 89 7.80 19.48 5.07
C PRO A 89 7.24 20.04 3.75
N THR A 90 7.24 21.37 3.61
CA THR A 90 6.72 22.07 2.42
C THR A 90 7.42 21.63 1.13
N GLU A 91 8.71 21.32 1.20
CA GLU A 91 9.49 20.79 0.08
C GLU A 91 8.94 19.46 -0.46
N LEU A 92 8.41 18.58 0.40
CA LEU A 92 7.80 17.32 -0.05
C LEU A 92 6.45 17.56 -0.75
N LEU A 93 5.78 18.67 -0.46
CA LEU A 93 4.48 18.99 -1.07
C LEU A 93 4.62 19.58 -2.48
N THR A 94 5.79 20.10 -2.83
CA THR A 94 6.07 20.63 -4.18
C THR A 94 6.60 19.57 -5.13
N ARG A 95 7.17 18.47 -4.60
CA ARG A 95 7.62 17.30 -5.38
C ARG A 95 6.42 16.52 -5.91
N LYS A 96 6.04 16.78 -7.16
CA LYS A 96 4.99 16.02 -7.85
C LYS A 96 5.59 14.78 -8.52
N LYS A 97 4.99 13.60 -8.27
CA LYS A 97 5.19 12.34 -9.03
C LYS A 97 6.42 11.49 -8.71
N GLU A 98 7.10 11.73 -7.60
CA GLU A 98 8.16 10.85 -7.12
C GLU A 98 7.64 9.86 -6.07
N PHE A 99 8.30 8.71 -5.98
CA PHE A 99 8.10 7.77 -4.88
C PHE A 99 8.64 8.40 -3.59
N ILE A 100 7.75 8.91 -2.75
CA ILE A 100 8.09 9.62 -1.51
C ILE A 100 7.61 8.82 -0.32
N THR A 101 8.44 8.73 0.72
CA THR A 101 8.04 8.19 2.01
C THR A 101 7.88 9.30 3.04
N CYS A 102 6.99 9.11 4.00
CA CYS A 102 6.82 10.04 5.11
C CYS A 102 8.10 10.07 5.95
N PRO A 103 8.73 11.23 6.19
CA PRO A 103 9.95 11.30 7.00
C PRO A 103 9.72 10.93 8.46
N ASN A 104 8.47 11.01 8.93
CA ASN A 104 8.12 10.71 10.32
C ASN A 104 7.83 9.21 10.55
N CYS A 105 7.01 8.57 9.72
CA CYS A 105 6.61 7.16 9.93
C CYS A 105 7.14 6.18 8.88
N GLY A 106 7.74 6.67 7.80
CA GLY A 106 8.31 5.86 6.71
C GLY A 106 7.30 5.31 5.71
N ARG A 107 5.98 5.48 5.91
CA ARG A 107 4.96 4.99 4.97
C ARG A 107 5.10 5.65 3.61
N ILE A 108 4.78 4.90 2.55
CA ILE A 108 4.76 5.44 1.19
C ILE A 108 3.60 6.42 1.07
N LEU A 109 3.86 7.58 0.50
CA LEU A 109 2.88 8.65 0.32
C LEU A 109 2.28 8.62 -1.08
N TYR A 110 0.99 8.91 -1.19
CA TYR A 110 0.34 9.22 -2.46
C TYR A 110 -0.57 10.43 -2.32
N TRP A 111 -0.73 11.17 -3.42
CA TRP A 111 -1.62 12.32 -3.49
C TRP A 111 -2.86 11.92 -4.27
N ARG A 112 -4.03 12.10 -3.67
CA ARG A 112 -5.30 11.89 -4.36
C ARG A 112 -5.44 13.00 -5.42
N LYS A 113 -5.57 12.61 -6.69
CA LYS A 113 -6.05 13.54 -7.72
C LYS A 113 -7.50 13.88 -7.34
N LYS A 114 -7.79 15.18 -7.15
CA LYS A 114 -9.16 15.67 -7.07
C LYS A 114 -9.80 15.63 -8.45
#